data_AF-A0A935FJ95-F1
#
_entry.id   AF-A0A935FJ95-F1
#
_cell.length_a   1.000
_cell.length_b   1.000
_cell.length_c   1.000
_cell.angle_alpha   90.00
_cell.angle_beta   90.00
_cell.angle_gamma   90.00
#
_symmetry.space_group_name_H-M   'P 1'
#
loop_
_entity.id
_entity.type
_entity.pdbx_description
1 polymer ?
#
loop_
_entity_poly.entity_id
_entity_poly.type
_entity_poly.pdbx_seq_one_letter_code
_entity_poly.pdbx_strand_id
1 'polypeptide(L)'
;MNAFDLEASLHRAKERLGSIASGGRRRRSDAAASRIDPALEQQLHSLLAVHDRPALREVLAQTRAFCLEHQLPVPTRTTIYARLARADTGRFRVADLPEPVRRALYNLDAESLVPGHQLVFYAFNYGELDAVMFASGMPWLALYQAARLPGWRPKSSGLLRAVMRARGI
;
A
#
# COMPACT_ATOMS: atom_id res chain seq x y z
N MET A 1 20.36 -17.32 45.27
CA MET A 1 20.73 -16.17 44.41
C MET A 1 19.76 -16.16 43.24
N ASN A 2 18.73 -15.31 43.28
CA ASN A 2 17.68 -15.27 42.27
C ASN A 2 18.15 -14.40 41.09
N ALA A 3 18.37 -15.01 39.94
CA ALA A 3 19.06 -14.41 38.79
C ALA A 3 18.20 -13.45 37.94
N PHE A 4 16.98 -13.14 38.37
CA PHE A 4 16.07 -12.24 37.66
C PHE A 4 15.30 -11.37 38.64
N ASP A 5 15.79 -10.15 38.82
CA ASP A 5 15.07 -9.09 39.52
C ASP A 5 14.12 -8.39 38.53
N LEU A 6 12.84 -8.76 38.62
CA LEU A 6 11.76 -8.25 37.80
C LEU A 6 11.51 -6.76 38.08
N GLU A 7 11.62 -6.33 39.34
CA GLU A 7 11.41 -4.93 39.73
C GLU A 7 12.50 -4.04 39.17
N ALA A 8 13.77 -4.44 39.29
CA ALA A 8 14.88 -3.72 38.67
C ALA A 8 14.78 -3.66 37.14
N SER A 9 14.17 -4.68 36.51
CA SER A 9 13.94 -4.70 35.06
C SER A 9 12.80 -3.77 34.64
N LEU A 10 11.70 -3.75 35.40
CA LEU A 10 10.57 -2.83 35.17
C LEU A 10 10.95 -1.37 35.43
N HIS A 11 11.79 -1.10 36.44
CA HIS A 11 12.28 0.24 36.72
C HIS A 11 13.14 0.79 35.56
N ARG A 12 14.07 -0.03 35.05
CA ARG A 12 14.89 0.31 33.87
C ARG A 12 14.03 0.53 32.61
N ALA A 13 12.94 -0.23 32.45
CA ALA A 13 12.00 -0.05 31.34
C ALA A 13 11.22 1.27 31.46
N LYS A 14 10.76 1.61 32.68
CA LYS A 14 10.10 2.90 32.97
C LYS A 14 11.02 4.09 32.72
N GLU A 15 12.30 4.02 33.10
CA GLU A 15 13.29 5.07 32.84
C GLU A 15 13.56 5.26 31.33
N ARG A 16 13.60 4.17 30.57
CA ARG A 16 13.72 4.23 29.10
C ARG A 16 12.48 4.84 28.46
N LEU A 17 11.28 4.49 28.93
CA LEU A 17 10.03 5.03 28.39
C LEU A 17 9.81 6.50 28.79
N GLY A 18 10.21 6.89 30.01
CA GLY A 18 10.15 8.27 30.49
C GLY A 18 11.13 9.21 29.77
N SER A 19 12.31 8.72 29.38
CA SER A 19 13.31 9.52 28.64
C SER A 19 13.03 9.65 27.13
N ILE A 20 12.04 8.93 26.58
CA ILE A 20 11.61 9.04 25.18
C ILE A 20 10.47 10.07 25.02
N ALA A 21 9.91 10.60 26.11
CA ALA A 21 8.73 11.47 26.09
C ALA A 21 8.95 12.92 25.55
N SER A 22 10.16 13.28 25.13
CA SER A 22 10.43 14.58 24.48
C SER A 22 11.30 14.48 23.22
N GLY A 23 11.49 13.26 22.70
CA GLY A 23 11.96 13.03 21.34
C GLY A 23 10.82 13.27 20.36
N GLY A 24 10.36 14.52 20.26
CA GLY A 24 9.42 14.94 19.24
C GLY A 24 9.93 14.40 17.92
N ARG A 25 9.18 13.46 17.32
CA ARG A 25 9.41 13.01 15.95
C ARG A 25 9.44 14.28 15.12
N ARG A 26 10.65 14.77 14.82
CA ARG A 26 10.88 15.81 13.83
C ARG A 26 10.11 15.31 12.61
N ARG A 27 9.00 15.97 12.33
CA ARG A 27 8.20 15.75 11.14
C ARG A 27 9.20 15.81 10.00
N ARG A 28 9.54 14.65 9.42
CA ARG A 28 10.51 14.58 8.33
C ARG A 28 10.05 15.61 7.31
N SER A 29 10.88 16.63 7.08
CA SER A 29 10.64 17.75 6.18
C SER A 29 10.38 17.31 4.74
N ASP A 30 10.58 16.01 4.46
CA ASP A 30 10.43 15.35 3.17
C ASP A 30 9.11 14.58 3.01
N ALA A 31 8.08 14.86 3.80
CA ALA A 31 6.71 14.70 3.31
C ALA A 31 6.46 15.79 2.25
N ALA A 32 7.25 15.75 1.18
CA ALA A 32 7.23 16.71 0.09
C ALA A 32 5.80 16.75 -0.43
N ALA A 33 5.13 17.87 -0.16
CA ALA A 33 3.86 18.18 -0.78
C ALA A 33 3.97 17.84 -2.26
N SER A 34 2.95 17.14 -2.76
CA SER A 34 2.83 16.73 -4.15
C SER A 34 3.22 17.92 -5.04
N ARG A 35 4.39 17.88 -5.71
CA ARG A 35 4.80 18.92 -6.68
C ARG A 35 3.96 18.86 -7.97
N ILE A 36 2.87 18.11 -7.95
CA ILE A 36 1.96 17.91 -9.06
C ILE A 36 0.72 18.71 -8.72
N ASP A 37 0.21 19.41 -9.73
CA ASP A 37 -1.03 20.14 -9.61
C ASP A 37 -2.19 19.24 -9.12
N PRO A 38 -3.02 19.66 -8.16
CA PRO A 38 -4.11 18.83 -7.64
C PRO A 38 -5.08 18.32 -8.71
N ALA A 39 -5.35 19.10 -9.76
CA ALA A 39 -6.23 18.68 -10.85
C ALA A 39 -5.58 17.56 -11.67
N LEU A 40 -4.27 17.67 -11.92
CA LEU A 40 -3.50 16.60 -12.56
C LEU A 40 -3.42 15.35 -11.68
N GLU A 41 -3.33 15.49 -10.36
CA GLU A 41 -3.36 14.36 -9.43
C GLU A 41 -4.72 13.64 -9.44
N GLN A 42 -5.82 14.40 -9.46
CA GLN A 42 -7.16 13.84 -9.60
C GLN A 42 -7.36 13.13 -10.94
N GLN A 43 -6.86 13.71 -12.04
CA GLN A 43 -6.91 13.08 -13.36
C GLN A 43 -6.07 11.81 -13.43
N LEU A 44 -4.87 11.81 -12.84
CA LEU A 44 -4.08 10.58 -12.74
C LEU A 44 -4.79 9.53 -11.90
N HIS A 45 -5.45 9.92 -10.81
CA HIS A 45 -6.21 8.98 -10.01
C HIS A 45 -7.35 8.34 -10.81
N SER A 46 -8.14 9.13 -11.56
CA SER A 46 -9.25 8.60 -12.37
C SER A 46 -8.76 7.62 -13.45
N LEU A 47 -7.64 7.92 -14.11
CA LEU A 47 -7.03 7.04 -15.13
C LEU A 47 -6.48 5.74 -14.54
N LEU A 48 -6.05 5.75 -13.27
CA LEU A 48 -5.40 4.61 -12.63
C LEU A 48 -6.35 3.77 -11.77
N ALA A 49 -7.47 4.35 -11.32
CA ALA A 49 -8.48 3.70 -10.48
C ALA A 49 -9.35 2.66 -11.23
N VAL A 50 -8.98 2.31 -12.46
CA VAL A 50 -9.60 1.23 -13.23
C VAL A 50 -9.23 -0.15 -12.66
N HIS A 51 -10.09 -1.14 -12.89
CA HIS A 51 -9.88 -2.49 -12.36
C HIS A 51 -8.70 -3.22 -13.04
N ASP A 52 -8.63 -3.14 -14.36
CA ASP A 52 -7.57 -3.72 -15.17
C ASP A 52 -6.50 -2.71 -15.52
N ARG A 53 -5.28 -3.20 -15.80
CA ARG A 53 -4.15 -2.32 -16.06
C ARG A 53 -4.34 -1.57 -17.38
N PRO A 54 -4.41 -0.23 -17.37
CA PRO A 54 -4.47 0.54 -18.60
C PRO A 54 -3.12 0.49 -19.31
N ALA A 55 -3.14 0.60 -20.65
CA ALA A 55 -1.91 0.74 -21.40
C ALA A 55 -1.20 2.04 -20.97
N LEU A 56 0.02 1.95 -20.44
CA LEU A 56 0.70 3.13 -19.90
C LEU A 56 0.92 4.22 -20.96
N ARG A 57 1.04 3.83 -22.24
CA ARG A 57 1.09 4.77 -23.37
C ARG A 57 -0.16 5.65 -23.44
N GLU A 58 -1.34 5.08 -23.20
CA GLU A 58 -2.61 5.81 -23.21
C GLU A 58 -2.72 6.72 -22.00
N VAL A 59 -2.34 6.24 -20.81
CA VAL A 59 -2.28 7.07 -19.61
C VAL A 59 -1.37 8.28 -19.85
N LEU A 60 -0.19 8.08 -20.42
CA LEU A 60 0.75 9.16 -20.77
C LEU A 60 0.16 10.15 -21.78
N ALA A 61 -0.50 9.64 -22.83
CA ALA A 61 -1.12 10.47 -23.86
C ALA A 61 -2.28 11.32 -23.29
N GLN A 62 -3.18 10.72 -22.52
CA GLN A 62 -4.30 11.41 -21.88
C GLN A 62 -3.82 12.43 -20.84
N THR A 63 -2.81 12.06 -20.04
CA THR A 63 -2.16 12.98 -19.09
C THR A 63 -1.58 14.19 -19.82
N ARG A 64 -0.87 13.98 -20.93
CA ARG A 64 -0.30 15.06 -21.73
C ARG A 64 -1.37 15.97 -22.34
N ALA A 65 -2.43 15.39 -22.90
CA ALA A 65 -3.54 16.15 -23.46
C ALA A 65 -4.18 17.07 -22.40
N PHE A 66 -4.49 16.51 -21.23
CA PHE A 66 -5.02 17.25 -20.08
C PHE A 66 -4.09 18.40 -19.65
N CYS A 67 -2.78 18.13 -19.52
CA CYS A 67 -1.83 19.18 -19.17
C CYS A 67 -1.79 20.31 -20.20
N LEU A 68 -1.86 20.01 -21.50
CA LEU A 68 -1.85 21.03 -22.54
C LEU A 68 -3.13 21.87 -22.53
N GLU A 69 -4.29 21.23 -22.35
CA GLU A 69 -5.59 21.91 -22.25
C GLU A 69 -5.65 22.88 -21.06
N HIS A 70 -5.12 22.46 -19.90
CA HIS A 70 -5.13 23.25 -18.67
C HIS A 70 -3.87 24.10 -18.44
N GLN A 71 -2.97 24.19 -19.44
CA GLN A 71 -1.71 24.94 -19.36
C GLN A 71 -0.80 24.52 -18.17
N LEU A 72 -0.83 23.24 -17.81
CA LEU A 72 -0.03 22.66 -16.74
C LEU A 72 1.29 22.07 -17.27
N PRO A 73 2.36 22.03 -16.44
CA PRO A 73 3.59 21.32 -16.79
C PRO A 73 3.35 19.83 -17.01
N VAL A 74 3.77 19.30 -18.16
CA VAL A 74 3.63 17.87 -18.48
C VAL A 74 4.58 17.05 -17.60
N PRO A 75 4.09 16.06 -16.82
CA PRO A 75 4.94 15.25 -15.97
C PRO A 75 5.80 14.30 -16.80
N THR A 76 7.02 14.03 -16.30
CA THR A 76 7.87 13.02 -16.90
C THR A 76 7.31 11.60 -16.68
N ARG A 77 7.75 10.64 -17.49
CA ARG A 77 7.42 9.23 -17.30
C ARG A 77 7.80 8.74 -15.90
N THR A 78 8.96 9.16 -15.38
CA THR A 78 9.43 8.82 -14.03
C THR A 78 8.49 9.37 -12.95
N THR A 79 7.99 10.60 -13.14
CA THR A 79 6.99 11.20 -12.24
C THR A 79 5.73 10.35 -12.16
N ILE A 80 5.23 9.86 -13.30
CA ILE A 80 4.05 8.98 -13.34
C ILE A 80 4.33 7.63 -12.65
N TYR A 81 5.47 7.00 -12.90
CA TYR A 81 5.85 5.75 -12.22
C TYR A 81 5.97 5.93 -10.70
N ALA A 82 6.56 7.03 -10.24
CA ALA A 82 6.64 7.36 -8.82
C ALA A 82 5.24 7.53 -8.20
N ARG A 83 4.27 8.01 -8.98
CA ARG A 83 2.87 8.11 -8.56
C ARG A 83 2.17 6.76 -8.50
N LEU A 84 2.43 5.84 -9.42
CA LEU A 84 1.88 4.48 -9.33
C LEU A 84 2.19 3.80 -7.99
N ALA A 85 3.36 4.07 -7.42
CA ALA A 85 3.77 3.51 -6.13
C ALA A 85 3.04 4.12 -4.91
N ARG A 86 2.35 5.26 -5.09
CA ARG A 86 1.69 6.03 -4.01
C ARG A 86 0.21 6.29 -4.25
N ALA A 87 -0.28 6.01 -5.45
CA ALA A 87 -1.67 6.20 -5.82
C ALA A 87 -2.57 5.37 -4.90
N ASP A 88 -3.71 5.93 -4.53
CA ASP A 88 -4.62 5.25 -3.62
C ASP A 88 -5.15 3.96 -4.27
N THR A 89 -5.14 2.88 -3.50
CA THR A 89 -5.64 1.56 -3.92
C THR A 89 -7.03 1.27 -3.37
N GLY A 90 -7.66 2.28 -2.78
CA GLY A 90 -8.85 2.11 -1.96
C GLY A 90 -8.49 1.57 -0.58
N ARG A 91 -9.38 1.85 0.37
CA ARG A 91 -9.31 1.34 1.73
C ARG A 91 -10.52 0.47 2.01
N PHE A 92 -10.28 -0.66 2.65
CA PHE A 92 -11.28 -1.66 2.95
C PHE A 92 -11.41 -1.78 4.46
N ARG A 93 -12.64 -1.67 4.97
CA ARG A 93 -12.90 -1.93 6.38
C ARG A 93 -12.86 -3.44 6.61
N VAL A 94 -12.14 -3.89 7.64
CA VAL A 94 -11.95 -5.33 7.90
C VAL A 94 -13.29 -6.05 8.10
N ALA A 95 -14.24 -5.44 8.82
CA ALA A 95 -15.57 -6.01 9.06
C ALA A 95 -16.34 -6.37 7.77
N ASP A 96 -16.13 -5.61 6.69
CA ASP A 96 -16.85 -5.79 5.42
C ASP A 96 -16.21 -6.85 4.51
N LEU A 97 -15.03 -7.36 4.87
CA LEU A 97 -14.31 -8.35 4.07
C LEU A 97 -14.88 -9.76 4.27
N PRO A 98 -14.76 -10.65 3.27
CA PRO A 98 -15.08 -12.06 3.44
C PRO A 98 -14.31 -12.69 4.61
N GLU A 99 -14.93 -13.61 5.34
CA GLU A 99 -14.31 -14.26 6.50
C GLU A 99 -12.91 -14.83 6.21
N PRO A 100 -12.65 -15.53 5.09
CA PRO A 100 -11.30 -15.99 4.76
C PRO A 100 -10.24 -14.88 4.74
N VAL A 101 -10.60 -13.70 4.25
CA VAL A 101 -9.70 -12.54 4.16
C VAL A 101 -9.49 -11.92 5.54
N ARG A 102 -10.54 -11.83 6.36
CA ARG A 102 -10.42 -11.35 7.74
C ARG A 102 -9.47 -12.20 8.57
N ARG A 103 -9.54 -13.54 8.43
CA ARG A 103 -8.61 -14.46 9.11
C ARG A 103 -7.15 -14.22 8.72
N ALA A 104 -6.87 -13.82 7.47
CA ALA A 104 -5.54 -13.47 7.03
C ALA A 104 -5.02 -12.15 7.66
N LEU A 105 -5.92 -11.31 8.18
CA LEU A 105 -5.66 -10.03 8.83
C LEU A 105 -5.79 -10.14 10.36
N TYR A 106 -5.42 -11.30 10.93
CA TYR A 106 -5.62 -11.66 12.35
C TYR A 106 -5.11 -10.66 13.40
N ASN A 107 -4.21 -9.75 13.00
CA ASN A 107 -3.60 -8.75 13.87
C ASN A 107 -4.27 -7.37 13.80
N LEU A 108 -5.38 -7.23 13.07
CA LEU A 108 -6.12 -5.99 12.89
C LEU A 108 -7.49 -6.06 13.56
N ASP A 109 -7.98 -4.93 14.03
CA ASP A 109 -9.35 -4.82 14.54
C ASP A 109 -10.37 -4.77 13.38
N ALA A 110 -11.64 -5.04 13.70
CA ALA A 110 -12.70 -5.10 12.70
C ALA A 110 -12.98 -3.74 12.03
N GLU A 111 -12.75 -2.63 12.74
CA GLU A 111 -12.98 -1.28 12.25
C GLU A 111 -11.79 -0.68 11.47
N SER A 112 -10.64 -1.38 11.44
CA SER A 112 -9.45 -0.94 10.73
C SER A 112 -9.72 -0.77 9.24
N LEU A 113 -9.17 0.30 8.68
CA LEU A 113 -9.14 0.54 7.24
C LEU A 113 -7.80 0.06 6.67
N VAL A 114 -7.85 -0.95 5.81
CA VAL A 114 -6.67 -1.57 5.21
C VAL A 114 -6.53 -1.14 3.75
N PRO A 115 -5.37 -0.60 3.33
CA PRO A 115 -5.11 -0.34 1.91
C PRO A 115 -5.18 -1.62 1.07
N GLY A 116 -5.71 -1.52 -0.14
CA GLY A 116 -5.88 -2.69 -1.03
C GLY A 116 -4.58 -3.49 -1.25
N HIS A 117 -3.44 -2.82 -1.41
CA HIS A 117 -2.15 -3.50 -1.57
C HIS A 117 -1.69 -4.28 -0.32
N GLN A 118 -2.04 -3.81 0.88
CA GLN A 118 -1.77 -4.55 2.12
C GLN A 118 -2.68 -5.76 2.24
N LEU A 119 -3.96 -5.62 1.88
CA LEU A 119 -4.90 -6.75 1.85
C LEU A 119 -4.37 -7.87 0.94
N VAL A 120 -3.94 -7.52 -0.28
CA VAL A 120 -3.29 -8.48 -1.20
C VAL A 120 -2.09 -9.14 -0.55
N PHE A 121 -1.19 -8.35 0.06
CA PHE A 121 0.00 -8.88 0.71
C PHE A 121 -0.32 -9.90 1.82
N TYR A 122 -1.27 -9.59 2.70
CA TYR A 122 -1.65 -10.48 3.80
C TYR A 122 -2.37 -11.73 3.30
N ALA A 123 -3.33 -11.57 2.38
CA ALA A 123 -4.08 -12.68 1.80
C ALA A 123 -3.15 -13.71 1.12
N PHE A 124 -2.14 -13.27 0.36
CA PHE A 124 -1.20 -14.20 -0.29
C PHE A 124 -0.16 -14.81 0.67
N ASN A 125 0.26 -14.12 1.73
CA ASN A 125 1.29 -14.64 2.64
C ASN A 125 0.74 -15.52 3.77
N TYR A 126 -0.47 -15.22 4.24
CA TYR A 126 -1.05 -15.80 5.46
C TYR A 126 -2.47 -16.32 5.28
N GLY A 127 -3.14 -15.98 4.18
CA GLY A 127 -4.49 -16.44 3.90
C GLY A 127 -4.55 -17.87 3.37
N GLU A 128 -5.74 -18.44 3.49
CA GLU A 128 -6.11 -19.69 2.81
C GLU A 128 -6.49 -19.44 1.34
N LEU A 129 -6.82 -20.51 0.61
CA LEU A 129 -7.10 -20.44 -0.83
C LEU A 129 -8.17 -19.40 -1.18
N ASP A 130 -9.27 -19.32 -0.42
CA ASP A 130 -10.36 -18.38 -0.69
C ASP A 130 -9.92 -16.91 -0.54
N ALA A 131 -9.06 -16.63 0.43
CA ALA A 131 -8.47 -15.30 0.61
C ALA A 131 -7.56 -14.94 -0.58
N VAL A 132 -6.78 -15.91 -1.07
CA VAL A 132 -5.94 -15.74 -2.25
C VAL A 132 -6.79 -15.52 -3.51
N MET A 133 -7.88 -16.26 -3.69
CA MET A 133 -8.80 -16.08 -4.82
C MET A 133 -9.42 -14.68 -4.80
N PHE A 134 -9.91 -14.23 -3.64
CA PHE A 134 -10.40 -12.87 -3.47
C PHE A 134 -9.32 -11.84 -3.83
N ALA A 135 -8.12 -11.97 -3.25
CA ALA A 135 -7.03 -11.03 -3.48
C ALA A 135 -6.56 -11.01 -4.94
N SER A 136 -6.66 -12.13 -5.66
CA SER A 136 -6.31 -12.22 -7.08
C SER A 136 -7.23 -11.39 -7.98
N GLY A 137 -8.48 -11.20 -7.56
CA GLY A 137 -9.47 -10.34 -8.19
C GLY A 137 -9.38 -8.86 -7.78
N MET A 138 -8.39 -8.44 -6.99
CA MET A 138 -8.25 -7.03 -6.59
C MET A 138 -7.81 -6.14 -7.77
N PRO A 139 -8.07 -4.82 -7.73
CA PRO A 139 -7.63 -3.90 -8.78
C PRO A 139 -6.13 -4.01 -9.09
N TRP A 140 -5.75 -3.85 -10.36
CA TRP A 140 -4.37 -4.05 -10.83
C TRP A 140 -3.35 -3.24 -10.02
N LEU A 141 -3.71 -2.03 -9.61
CA LEU A 141 -2.86 -1.13 -8.85
C LEU A 141 -2.53 -1.71 -7.46
N ALA A 142 -3.50 -2.36 -6.82
CA ALA A 142 -3.30 -3.04 -5.54
C ALA A 142 -2.30 -4.20 -5.69
N LEU A 143 -2.46 -5.02 -6.74
CA LEU A 143 -1.52 -6.11 -7.04
C LEU A 143 -0.11 -5.58 -7.35
N TYR A 144 -0.03 -4.55 -8.19
CA TYR A 144 1.21 -3.89 -8.59
C TYR A 144 1.97 -3.32 -7.40
N GLN A 145 1.28 -2.65 -6.47
CA GLN A 145 1.88 -2.11 -5.26
C GLN A 145 2.26 -3.22 -4.27
N ALA A 146 1.42 -4.24 -4.10
CA ALA A 146 1.70 -5.36 -3.21
C ALA A 146 2.99 -6.10 -3.59
N ALA A 147 3.23 -6.30 -4.89
CA ALA A 147 4.44 -6.94 -5.41
C ALA A 147 5.75 -6.21 -5.04
N ARG A 148 5.67 -4.95 -4.61
CA ARG A 148 6.81 -4.11 -4.23
C ARG A 148 7.00 -4.01 -2.71
N LEU A 149 6.06 -4.54 -1.93
CA LEU A 149 6.23 -4.61 -0.48
C LEU A 149 7.37 -5.58 -0.13
N PRO A 150 8.15 -5.30 0.92
CA PRO A 150 9.11 -6.25 1.45
C PRO A 150 8.42 -7.37 2.24
N GLY A 151 9.16 -8.44 2.57
CA GLY A 151 8.69 -9.48 3.50
C GLY A 151 7.89 -10.62 2.87
N TRP A 152 7.88 -10.74 1.54
CA TRP A 152 7.23 -11.86 0.86
C TRP A 152 7.88 -13.20 1.15
N ARG A 153 7.04 -14.23 1.36
CA ARG A 153 7.47 -15.63 1.28
C ARG A 153 7.73 -16.01 -0.18
N PRO A 154 8.77 -16.80 -0.51
CA PRO A 154 9.11 -17.10 -1.91
C PRO A 154 7.95 -17.68 -2.73
N LYS A 155 7.20 -18.64 -2.17
CA LYS A 155 6.04 -19.26 -2.83
C LYS A 155 4.91 -18.25 -3.07
N SER A 156 4.57 -17.46 -2.07
CA SER A 156 3.53 -16.42 -2.15
C SER A 156 3.88 -15.34 -3.18
N SER A 157 5.15 -14.92 -3.25
CA SER A 157 5.63 -13.99 -4.27
C SER A 157 5.51 -14.59 -5.67
N GLY A 158 5.89 -15.86 -5.84
CA GLY A 158 5.73 -16.59 -7.10
C GLY A 158 4.27 -16.64 -7.56
N LEU A 159 3.35 -16.91 -6.62
CA LEU A 159 1.92 -16.97 -6.91
C LEU A 159 1.35 -15.60 -7.32
N LEU A 160 1.68 -14.52 -6.59
CA LEU A 160 1.27 -13.17 -6.99
C LEU A 160 1.77 -12.83 -8.39
N ARG A 161 3.04 -13.13 -8.71
CA ARG A 161 3.60 -12.90 -10.05
C ARG A 161 2.89 -13.70 -11.13
N ALA A 162 2.49 -14.93 -10.84
CA ALA A 162 1.72 -15.76 -11.77
C ALA A 162 0.35 -15.15 -12.06
N VAL A 163 -0.36 -14.69 -11.02
CA VAL A 163 -1.65 -13.97 -11.15
C VAL A 163 -1.48 -12.68 -11.96
N MET A 164 -0.48 -11.87 -11.63
CA MET A 164 -0.20 -10.64 -12.39
C MET A 164 0.07 -10.92 -13.86
N ARG A 165 0.89 -11.95 -14.17
CA ARG A 165 1.16 -12.36 -15.55
C ARG A 165 -0.09 -12.80 -16.28
N ALA A 166 -0.93 -13.62 -15.65
CA ALA A 166 -2.19 -14.08 -16.25
C ALA A 166 -3.14 -12.91 -16.56
N ARG A 167 -3.04 -11.81 -15.81
CA ARG A 167 -3.83 -10.58 -15.98
C ARG A 167 -3.14 -9.50 -16.83
N GLY A 168 -1.94 -9.74 -17.37
CA GLY A 168 -1.20 -8.74 -18.17
C GLY A 168 -0.64 -7.55 -17.36
N ILE A 169 -0.38 -7.73 -16.06
CA ILE A 169 0.12 -6.70 -15.13
C ILE A 169 1.65 -6.75 -14.99
#